data_AF-A0AAP0XA34-F1
#
_entry.id   AF-A0AAP0XA34-F1
#
_cell.length_a   1.000
_cell.length_b   1.000
_cell.length_c   1.000
_cell.angle_alpha   90.00
_cell.angle_beta   90.00
_cell.angle_gamma   90.00
#
_symmetry.space_group_name_H-M   'P 1'
#
loop_
_entity.id
_entity.type
_entity.pdbx_description
1 polymer ?
#
loop_
_entity_poly.entity_id
_entity_poly.type
_entity_poly.pdbx_seq_one_letter_code
_entity_poly.pdbx_strand_id
1 'polypeptide(L)'
;MTETVETVPRTPTSADVIAGNDDLLTEILRRLPVKSLLKFKSVSKNWLSLFSNPHFSRHQNSNSIAGLFLQRHTLLGGLVSPKIEFVPLDDDKPDITPFTSLPFVKGRAGFRILQSSNGLLCCCTCGVNPNDCRYYIYNPTTRQYTRIWDLGRANSSIVLSVNLAFDPSKSPHYKVVSVLGFDKWIDYGMIDFDSHIRIYSSETRLWRVSGSVFSASKSIHFDKGVFWNGAIHWVGDQGTSLCFDVDQERLRELPMPPLPDGLFEREVRYFGESQDHLHLVETYGPRTAQFNVYEMERDYSGWFVKYCVDLDTLTTAFPEMMARNGNYFNSPHWDFYGFAVLCILQGETDEGSFLVLHIPGKTIRYNLKDKTYKKLGDVEDINNEGFLGFRHSKAYQYMESLSRF
;
A
#
# COMPACT_ATOMS: atom_id res chain seq x y z
N MET A 1 -42.44 55.00 34.07
CA MET A 1 -42.44 53.53 34.20
C MET A 1 -41.67 52.97 33.03
N THR A 2 -40.42 52.57 33.26
CA THR A 2 -39.60 51.82 32.31
C THR A 2 -39.54 50.40 32.85
N GLU A 3 -40.29 49.48 32.24
CA GLU A 3 -40.22 48.05 32.55
C GLU A 3 -38.89 47.49 32.02
N THR A 4 -38.02 47.14 32.96
CA THR A 4 -36.87 46.28 32.70
C THR A 4 -37.37 44.85 32.52
N VAL A 5 -37.38 44.37 31.28
CA VAL A 5 -37.61 42.96 30.97
C VAL A 5 -36.39 42.18 31.44
N GLU A 6 -36.50 41.49 32.59
CA GLU A 6 -35.52 40.50 33.03
C GLU A 6 -35.55 39.31 32.07
N THR A 7 -34.50 39.15 31.27
CA THR A 7 -34.28 37.95 30.46
C THR A 7 -33.83 36.82 31.38
N VAL A 8 -34.73 35.88 31.68
CA VAL A 8 -34.40 34.63 32.39
C VAL A 8 -33.35 33.85 31.59
N PRO A 9 -32.22 33.43 32.20
CA PRO A 9 -31.19 32.70 31.48
C PRO A 9 -31.73 31.34 31.03
N ARG A 10 -31.68 31.08 29.72
CA ARG A 10 -32.03 29.78 29.14
C ARG A 10 -31.09 28.70 29.68
N THR A 11 -31.66 27.67 30.28
CA THR A 11 -30.93 26.43 30.57
C THR A 11 -30.47 25.80 29.26
N PRO A 12 -29.17 25.44 29.13
CA PRO A 12 -28.65 24.84 27.92
C PRO A 12 -29.32 23.49 27.68
N THR A 13 -29.72 23.23 26.43
CA THR A 13 -30.24 21.91 26.05
C THR A 13 -29.13 20.87 26.12
N SER A 14 -29.49 19.57 26.18
CA SER A 14 -28.47 18.50 26.10
C SER A 14 -27.62 18.60 24.82
N ALA A 15 -28.20 19.09 23.73
CA ALA A 15 -27.47 19.35 22.49
C ALA A 15 -26.45 20.48 22.65
N ASP A 16 -26.79 21.56 23.36
CA ASP A 16 -25.86 22.67 23.64
C ASP A 16 -24.72 22.22 24.57
N VAL A 17 -25.01 21.36 25.55
CA VAL A 17 -24.00 20.78 26.45
C VAL A 17 -23.01 19.90 25.69
N ILE A 18 -23.50 19.03 24.79
CA ILE A 18 -22.66 18.18 23.94
C ILE A 18 -21.87 19.04 22.94
N ALA A 19 -22.52 20.01 22.30
CA ALA A 19 -21.89 20.87 21.30
C ALA A 19 -20.85 21.85 21.90
N GLY A 20 -20.96 22.14 23.20
CA GLY A 20 -19.98 22.92 23.96
C GLY A 20 -18.82 22.11 24.53
N ASN A 21 -18.84 20.77 24.39
CA ASN A 21 -17.77 19.89 24.88
C ASN A 21 -17.01 19.27 23.71
N ASP A 22 -15.80 19.76 23.48
CA ASP A 22 -14.95 19.35 22.36
C ASP A 22 -14.55 17.87 22.41
N ASP A 23 -14.43 17.26 23.59
CA ASP A 23 -14.08 15.85 23.75
C ASP A 23 -15.22 14.94 23.31
N LEU A 24 -16.45 15.25 23.77
CA LEU A 24 -17.66 14.52 23.36
C LEU A 24 -17.93 14.69 21.87
N LEU A 25 -17.79 15.92 21.35
CA LEU A 25 -17.89 16.19 19.93
C LEU A 25 -16.85 15.40 19.12
N THR A 26 -15.61 15.35 19.60
CA THR A 26 -14.54 14.58 18.95
C THR A 26 -14.88 13.10 18.90
N GLU A 27 -15.35 12.51 19.99
CA GLU A 27 -15.72 11.09 20.05
C GLU A 27 -16.91 10.77 19.13
N ILE A 28 -17.92 11.64 19.05
CA ILE A 28 -19.06 11.47 18.14
C ILE A 28 -18.61 11.57 16.68
N LEU A 29 -17.90 12.64 16.33
CA LEU A 29 -17.48 12.91 14.96
C LEU A 29 -16.52 11.83 14.45
N ARG A 30 -15.68 11.24 15.32
CA ARG A 30 -14.75 10.18 14.94
C ARG A 30 -15.43 8.90 14.45
N ARG A 31 -16.67 8.65 14.85
CA ARG A 31 -17.46 7.47 14.43
C ARG A 31 -18.12 7.64 13.07
N LEU A 32 -17.99 8.81 12.45
CA LEU A 32 -18.60 9.11 11.17
C LEU A 32 -17.64 8.87 10.00
N PRO A 33 -18.15 8.49 8.82
CA PRO A 33 -17.34 8.36 7.60
C PRO A 33 -16.59 9.65 7.27
N VAL A 34 -15.36 9.53 6.79
CA VAL A 34 -14.48 10.68 6.49
C VAL A 34 -15.13 11.63 5.48
N LYS A 35 -15.81 11.09 4.47
CA LYS A 35 -16.58 11.89 3.51
C LYS A 35 -17.63 12.79 4.15
N SER A 36 -18.32 12.31 5.20
CA SER A 36 -19.29 13.12 5.94
C SER A 36 -18.58 14.24 6.70
N LEU A 37 -17.44 13.94 7.33
CA LEU A 37 -16.64 14.93 8.05
C LEU A 37 -16.07 16.01 7.13
N LEU A 38 -15.71 15.67 5.90
CA LEU A 38 -15.33 16.66 4.89
C LEU A 38 -16.44 17.66 4.59
N LYS A 39 -17.71 17.22 4.55
CA LYS A 39 -18.87 18.12 4.39
C LYS A 39 -19.09 18.95 5.66
N PHE A 40 -18.86 18.37 6.84
CA PHE A 40 -19.09 19.03 8.12
C PHE A 40 -18.13 20.19 8.41
N LYS A 41 -16.98 20.23 7.73
CA LYS A 41 -16.06 21.38 7.76
C LYS A 41 -16.72 22.72 7.40
N SER A 42 -17.78 22.71 6.59
CA SER A 42 -18.50 23.95 6.22
C SER A 42 -19.65 24.31 7.15
N VAL A 43 -19.99 23.45 8.12
CA VAL A 43 -21.19 23.62 8.98
C VAL A 43 -20.90 24.52 10.17
N SER A 44 -19.71 24.45 10.77
CA SER A 44 -19.35 25.22 11.96
C SER A 44 -17.86 25.54 12.02
N LYS A 45 -17.53 26.74 12.51
CA LYS A 45 -16.14 27.14 12.78
C LYS A 45 -15.49 26.28 13.88
N ASN A 46 -16.26 25.86 14.89
CA ASN A 46 -15.74 24.98 15.96
C ASN A 46 -15.40 23.59 15.39
N TRP A 47 -16.25 23.07 14.50
CA TRP A 47 -15.97 21.79 13.87
C TRP A 47 -14.76 21.87 12.94
N LEU A 48 -14.63 22.98 12.19
CA LEU A 48 -13.46 23.23 11.37
C LEU A 48 -12.16 23.32 12.19
N SER A 49 -12.17 23.92 13.39
CA SER A 49 -11.01 23.94 14.28
C SER A 49 -10.70 22.54 14.83
N LEU A 50 -11.71 21.79 15.26
CA LEU A 50 -11.55 20.39 15.71
C LEU A 50 -10.92 19.51 14.62
N PHE A 51 -11.43 19.57 13.38
CA PHE A 51 -10.87 18.83 12.24
C PHE A 51 -9.49 19.32 11.79
N SER A 52 -9.04 20.47 12.28
CA SER A 52 -7.71 21.01 12.03
C SER A 52 -6.72 20.64 13.12
N ASN A 53 -7.19 20.15 14.27
CA ASN A 53 -6.35 19.65 15.33
C ASN A 53 -5.69 18.32 14.89
N PRO A 54 -4.36 18.20 14.93
CA PRO A 54 -3.65 16.95 14.62
C PRO A 54 -4.14 15.77 15.45
N HIS A 55 -4.56 15.98 16.71
CA HIS A 55 -5.11 14.94 17.57
C HIS A 55 -6.39 14.32 17.01
N PHE A 56 -7.22 15.08 16.27
CA PHE A 56 -8.42 14.51 15.65
C PHE A 56 -8.06 13.55 14.52
N SER A 57 -7.16 13.98 13.63
CA SER A 57 -6.73 13.21 12.45
C SER A 57 -5.93 11.95 12.81
N ARG A 58 -5.16 11.98 13.92
CA ARG A 58 -4.35 10.88 14.47
C ARG A 58 -5.10 9.57 14.70
N HIS A 59 -6.41 9.70 14.78
CA HIS A 59 -7.27 8.96 15.66
C HIS A 59 -8.56 8.54 14.92
N GLN A 60 -8.78 9.16 13.75
CA GLN A 60 -9.71 8.76 12.70
C GLN A 60 -9.22 7.58 11.86
N ASN A 61 -7.92 7.27 11.86
CA ASN A 61 -7.35 6.27 10.94
C ASN A 61 -7.51 4.82 11.42
N SER A 62 -8.42 4.56 12.36
CA SER A 62 -8.96 3.21 12.56
C SER A 62 -9.97 2.81 11.47
N ASN A 63 -10.07 3.57 10.38
CA ASN A 63 -10.95 3.24 9.27
C ASN A 63 -10.46 1.99 8.56
N SER A 64 -11.39 1.07 8.32
CA SER A 64 -11.17 -0.12 7.51
C SER A 64 -10.67 0.25 6.10
N ILE A 65 -9.88 -0.64 5.53
CA ILE A 65 -9.43 -0.53 4.14
C ILE A 65 -10.66 -0.71 3.25
N ALA A 66 -11.08 0.36 2.59
CA ALA A 66 -12.31 0.41 1.81
C ALA A 66 -12.19 -0.30 0.44
N GLY A 67 -10.97 -0.38 -0.10
CA GLY A 67 -10.74 -0.99 -1.40
C GLY A 67 -9.28 -1.08 -1.79
N LEU A 68 -9.04 -1.61 -2.98
CA LEU A 68 -7.72 -1.72 -3.60
C LEU A 68 -7.69 -1.00 -4.94
N PHE A 69 -6.63 -0.24 -5.21
CA PHE A 69 -6.28 0.16 -6.56
C PHE A 69 -5.43 -0.91 -7.22
N LEU A 70 -5.97 -1.55 -8.24
CA LEU A 70 -5.24 -2.49 -9.09
C LEU A 70 -4.58 -1.73 -10.23
N GLN A 71 -3.25 -1.82 -10.30
CA GLN A 71 -2.47 -1.28 -11.39
C GLN A 71 -2.04 -2.39 -12.33
N ARG A 72 -2.46 -2.29 -13.60
CA ARG A 72 -2.09 -3.21 -14.67
C ARG A 72 -1.31 -2.46 -15.75
N HIS A 73 -0.33 -3.10 -16.34
CA HIS A 73 0.39 -2.57 -17.49
C HIS A 73 -0.31 -3.00 -18.77
N THR A 74 -0.77 -2.04 -19.59
CA THR A 74 -1.33 -2.30 -20.91
C THR A 74 -0.39 -1.78 -22.00
N LEU A 75 -0.32 -2.51 -23.12
CA LEU A 75 0.39 -2.06 -24.32
C LEU A 75 -0.60 -1.31 -25.21
N LEU A 76 -0.54 0.01 -25.21
CA LEU A 76 -1.32 0.84 -26.14
C LEU A 76 -0.36 1.50 -27.14
N GLY A 77 -0.38 1.03 -28.39
CA GLY A 77 0.38 1.63 -29.49
C GLY A 77 1.90 1.64 -29.29
N GLY A 78 2.47 0.64 -28.61
CA GLY A 78 3.91 0.52 -28.34
C GLY A 78 4.39 1.26 -27.08
N LEU A 79 3.51 1.95 -26.36
CA LEU A 79 3.78 2.56 -25.06
C LEU A 79 3.12 1.74 -23.94
N VAL A 80 3.87 1.47 -22.87
CA VAL A 80 3.32 0.86 -21.65
C VAL A 80 2.53 1.93 -20.88
N SER A 81 1.21 1.86 -20.96
CA SER A 81 0.31 2.72 -20.16
C SER A 81 -0.25 1.92 -18.99
N PRO A 82 -0.12 2.38 -17.74
CA PRO A 82 -0.79 1.75 -16.62
C PRO A 82 -2.30 2.04 -16.66
N LYS A 83 -3.13 0.99 -16.58
CA LYS A 83 -4.57 1.08 -16.29
C LYS A 83 -4.76 0.90 -14.78
N ILE A 84 -5.59 1.75 -14.18
CA ILE A 84 -5.92 1.66 -12.75
C ILE A 84 -7.40 1.36 -12.61
N GLU A 85 -7.68 0.29 -11.88
CA GLU A 85 -9.01 -0.18 -11.55
C GLU A 85 -9.18 -0.17 -10.03
N PHE A 86 -10.42 -0.02 -9.56
CA PHE A 86 -10.72 -0.01 -8.13
C PHE A 86 -11.58 -1.21 -7.77
N VAL A 87 -11.13 -1.96 -6.76
CA VAL A 87 -11.83 -3.14 -6.24
C VAL A 87 -12.33 -2.80 -4.84
N PRO A 88 -13.64 -2.61 -4.64
CA PRO A 88 -14.22 -2.43 -3.31
C PRO A 88 -14.14 -3.75 -2.53
N LEU A 89 -13.91 -3.65 -1.22
CA LEU A 89 -13.78 -4.83 -0.35
C LEU A 89 -15.04 -5.11 0.48
N ASP A 90 -15.84 -4.07 0.71
CA ASP A 90 -17.12 -4.15 1.39
C ASP A 90 -18.28 -4.21 0.39
N ASP A 91 -19.36 -4.88 0.82
CA ASP A 91 -20.58 -5.07 0.02
C ASP A 91 -21.35 -3.78 -0.21
N ASP A 92 -21.15 -2.80 0.67
CA ASP A 92 -21.59 -1.43 0.47
C ASP A 92 -20.71 -0.80 -0.61
N LYS A 93 -20.98 -1.19 -1.86
CA LYS A 93 -20.34 -0.63 -3.06
C LYS A 93 -20.28 0.89 -2.89
N PRO A 94 -19.08 1.50 -2.77
CA PRO A 94 -19.02 2.93 -2.93
C PRO A 94 -19.46 3.20 -4.37
N ASP A 95 -20.60 3.88 -4.53
CA ASP A 95 -21.19 4.29 -5.82
C ASP A 95 -20.22 5.07 -6.72
N ILE A 96 -19.03 5.40 -6.19
CA ILE A 96 -18.01 6.25 -6.81
C ILE A 96 -16.64 5.62 -6.58
N THR A 97 -16.01 5.17 -7.67
CA THR A 97 -14.57 4.90 -7.72
C THR A 97 -13.81 6.14 -7.25
N PRO A 98 -12.92 6.06 -6.24
CA PRO A 98 -12.33 7.26 -5.63
C PRO A 98 -11.63 8.16 -6.65
N PHE A 99 -10.94 7.56 -7.62
CA PHE A 99 -10.48 8.21 -8.86
C PHE A 99 -10.04 7.16 -9.89
N THR A 100 -10.11 7.51 -11.18
CA THR A 100 -9.58 6.71 -12.29
C THR A 100 -8.46 7.42 -13.06
N SER A 101 -8.25 8.71 -12.76
CA SER A 101 -7.17 9.52 -13.33
C SER A 101 -6.70 10.56 -12.31
N LEU A 102 -5.42 10.94 -12.36
CA LEU A 102 -4.90 12.04 -11.58
C LEU A 102 -5.17 13.36 -12.32
N PRO A 103 -5.94 14.30 -11.74
CA PRO A 103 -6.32 15.53 -12.43
C PRO A 103 -5.13 16.44 -12.79
N PHE A 104 -3.98 16.21 -12.16
CA PHE A 104 -2.76 16.99 -12.33
C PHE A 104 -1.73 16.37 -13.27
N VAL A 105 -1.91 15.12 -13.70
CA VAL A 105 -1.04 14.47 -14.69
C VAL A 105 -1.58 14.77 -16.08
N LYS A 106 -1.01 15.78 -16.74
CA LYS A 106 -1.34 16.14 -18.12
C LYS A 106 -0.45 15.35 -19.07
N GLY A 107 -1.02 14.45 -19.88
CA GLY A 107 -0.29 13.73 -20.93
C GLY A 107 -0.85 12.34 -21.21
N ARG A 108 -0.54 11.80 -22.40
CA ARG A 108 -1.04 10.49 -22.86
C ARG A 108 -0.39 9.29 -22.16
N ALA A 109 0.74 9.48 -21.50
CA ALA A 109 1.53 8.38 -20.93
C ALA A 109 0.98 7.83 -19.59
N GLY A 110 0.04 8.53 -18.95
CA GLY A 110 -0.55 8.11 -17.68
C GLY A 110 0.39 8.27 -16.47
N PHE A 111 0.08 7.55 -15.39
CA PHE A 111 0.83 7.59 -14.12
C PHE A 111 0.83 6.24 -13.44
N ARG A 112 1.84 5.98 -12.61
CA ARG A 112 1.92 4.79 -11.75
C ARG A 112 1.76 5.19 -10.31
N ILE A 113 1.02 4.38 -9.56
CA ILE A 113 1.12 4.31 -8.11
C ILE A 113 2.37 3.47 -7.79
N LEU A 114 3.17 3.96 -6.85
CA LEU A 114 4.38 3.33 -6.35
C LEU A 114 4.16 2.71 -4.97
N GLN A 115 3.36 3.37 -4.12
CA GLN A 115 3.05 2.89 -2.79
C GLN A 115 1.76 3.53 -2.23
N SER A 116 1.09 2.83 -1.33
CA SER A 116 0.04 3.37 -0.44
C SER A 116 0.51 3.31 1.01
N SER A 117 0.24 4.35 1.80
CA SER A 117 0.47 4.36 3.24
C SER A 117 -0.54 5.26 3.94
N ASN A 118 -1.35 4.71 4.84
CA ASN A 118 -2.29 5.44 5.69
C ASN A 118 -3.18 6.47 4.94
N GLY A 119 -3.72 6.07 3.80
CA GLY A 119 -4.61 6.88 2.95
C GLY A 119 -3.93 7.87 2.01
N LEU A 120 -2.59 7.93 2.03
CA LEU A 120 -1.79 8.66 1.04
C LEU A 120 -1.22 7.71 -0.02
N LEU A 121 -1.12 8.19 -1.25
CA LEU A 121 -0.50 7.49 -2.37
C LEU A 121 0.75 8.22 -2.81
N CYS A 122 1.82 7.46 -3.06
CA CYS A 122 2.99 7.92 -3.80
C CYS A 122 2.82 7.54 -5.27
N CYS A 123 2.88 8.52 -6.17
CA CYS A 123 2.67 8.33 -7.60
C CYS A 123 3.81 8.95 -8.43
N CYS A 124 4.04 8.43 -9.63
CA CYS A 124 4.92 9.06 -10.61
C CYS A 124 4.31 9.11 -12.01
N THR A 125 4.69 10.12 -12.79
CA THR A 125 4.31 10.19 -14.21
C THR A 125 5.08 9.15 -15.02
N CYS A 126 4.42 8.54 -16.00
CA CYS A 126 5.12 7.73 -16.99
C CYS A 126 5.80 8.66 -18.01
N GLY A 127 7.12 8.57 -18.15
CA GLY A 127 7.90 9.26 -19.19
C GLY A 127 8.59 8.26 -20.09
N VAL A 128 8.90 8.65 -21.34
CA VAL A 128 9.72 7.85 -22.27
C VAL A 128 11.13 7.68 -21.72
N ASN A 129 11.66 8.72 -21.08
CA ASN A 129 12.91 8.66 -20.34
C ASN A 129 12.60 8.45 -18.85
N PRO A 130 13.12 7.41 -18.17
CA PRO A 130 12.95 7.20 -16.73
C PRO A 130 13.30 8.45 -15.91
N ASN A 131 14.24 9.22 -16.44
CA ASN A 131 14.71 10.48 -15.89
C ASN A 131 13.63 11.57 -15.82
N ASP A 132 12.63 11.59 -16.70
CA ASP A 132 11.61 12.65 -16.75
C ASP A 132 10.41 12.37 -15.81
N CYS A 133 10.50 11.31 -15.01
CA CYS A 133 9.47 10.96 -14.04
C CYS A 133 9.35 12.05 -12.96
N ARG A 134 8.14 12.59 -12.80
CA ARG A 134 7.77 13.51 -11.73
C ARG A 134 7.03 12.73 -10.65
N TYR A 135 7.38 12.97 -9.39
CA TYR A 135 6.82 12.26 -8.25
C TYR A 135 5.85 13.15 -7.48
N TYR A 136 4.79 12.53 -6.98
CA TYR A 136 3.68 13.19 -6.31
C TYR A 136 3.25 12.37 -5.10
N ILE A 137 2.91 13.06 -4.02
CA ILE A 137 2.12 12.48 -2.96
C ILE A 137 0.68 12.97 -3.14
N TYR A 138 -0.29 12.06 -3.08
CA TYR A 138 -1.69 12.33 -3.39
C TYR A 138 -2.61 11.73 -2.32
N ASN A 139 -3.59 12.50 -1.86
CA ASN A 139 -4.68 12.02 -1.03
C ASN A 139 -5.95 11.91 -1.89
N PRO A 140 -6.40 10.69 -2.25
CA PRO A 140 -7.61 10.52 -3.07
C PRO A 140 -8.89 11.04 -2.41
N THR A 141 -8.94 11.06 -1.08
CA THR A 141 -10.12 11.45 -0.30
C THR A 141 -10.34 12.95 -0.34
N THR A 142 -9.27 13.73 -0.13
CA THR A 142 -9.33 15.21 -0.16
C THR A 142 -9.04 15.78 -1.55
N ARG A 143 -8.56 14.94 -2.49
CA ARG A 143 -8.07 15.30 -3.82
C ARG A 143 -6.91 16.30 -3.81
N GLN A 144 -6.24 16.44 -2.67
CA GLN A 144 -5.04 17.27 -2.55
C GLN A 144 -3.81 16.48 -2.96
N TYR A 145 -2.83 17.18 -3.53
CA TYR A 145 -1.55 16.60 -3.90
C TYR A 145 -0.43 17.60 -3.65
N THR A 146 0.78 17.08 -3.47
CA THR A 146 2.00 17.86 -3.62
C THR A 146 2.95 17.18 -4.58
N ARG A 147 3.74 17.98 -5.28
CA ARG A 147 4.85 17.48 -6.08
C ARG A 147 6.10 17.48 -5.20
N ILE A 148 6.76 16.33 -5.12
CA ILE A 148 8.09 16.25 -4.50
C ILE A 148 9.12 16.54 -5.60
N TRP A 149 9.67 17.76 -5.55
CA TRP A 149 10.70 18.21 -6.48
C TRP A 149 12.05 17.65 -6.08
N ASP A 150 12.98 17.58 -7.02
CA ASP A 150 14.42 17.48 -6.73
C ASP A 150 14.87 16.22 -5.97
N LEU A 151 14.73 15.06 -6.61
CA LEU A 151 15.53 13.88 -6.22
C LEU A 151 17.04 14.07 -6.45
N GLY A 152 17.48 15.27 -6.90
CA GLY A 152 18.86 15.64 -7.18
C GLY A 152 19.51 14.74 -8.20
N ARG A 153 19.45 15.12 -9.48
CA ARG A 153 20.42 14.63 -10.48
C ARG A 153 21.77 15.34 -10.33
N ALA A 154 22.20 15.58 -9.11
CA ALA A 154 23.59 15.94 -8.85
C ALA A 154 24.32 14.60 -8.69
N ASN A 155 25.25 14.30 -9.61
CA ASN A 155 26.18 13.17 -9.56
C ASN A 155 25.57 11.81 -9.92
N SER A 156 25.47 11.49 -11.22
CA SER A 156 25.47 10.12 -11.80
C SER A 156 24.70 9.02 -11.03
N SER A 157 23.60 9.36 -10.39
CA SER A 157 22.83 8.47 -9.52
C SER A 157 21.45 8.20 -10.12
N ILE A 158 21.01 6.96 -9.98
CA ILE A 158 19.74 6.45 -10.52
C ILE A 158 18.78 6.23 -9.35
N VAL A 159 17.55 6.73 -9.45
CA VAL A 159 16.49 6.48 -8.47
C VAL A 159 16.07 5.02 -8.59
N LEU A 160 16.41 4.21 -7.58
CA LEU A 160 16.00 2.81 -7.51
C LEU A 160 14.57 2.69 -6.97
N SER A 161 14.20 3.53 -6.01
CA SER A 161 12.87 3.51 -5.40
C SER A 161 12.49 4.82 -4.74
N VAL A 162 11.18 5.01 -4.54
CA VAL A 162 10.59 6.12 -3.78
C VAL A 162 9.51 5.55 -2.87
N ASN A 163 9.80 5.45 -1.59
CA ASN A 163 8.97 4.81 -0.59
C ASN A 163 8.37 5.84 0.38
N LEU A 164 7.08 5.77 0.61
CA LEU A 164 6.32 6.65 1.50
C LEU A 164 6.33 6.10 2.93
N ALA A 165 6.70 6.95 3.88
CA ALA A 165 6.65 6.68 5.31
C ALA A 165 5.66 7.66 5.96
N PHE A 166 4.48 7.17 6.32
CA PHE A 166 3.46 8.00 6.93
C PHE A 166 2.77 7.26 8.07
N ASP A 167 2.94 7.77 9.27
CA ASP A 167 2.23 7.33 10.46
C ASP A 167 1.45 8.51 11.07
N PRO A 168 0.17 8.67 10.71
CA PRO A 168 -0.65 9.75 11.25
C PRO A 168 -0.86 9.63 12.76
N SER A 169 -0.68 8.43 13.35
CA SER A 169 -0.77 8.21 14.81
C SER A 169 0.35 8.95 15.56
N LYS A 170 1.48 9.20 14.89
CA LYS A 170 2.67 9.85 15.46
C LYS A 170 2.84 11.29 15.01
N SER A 171 2.59 11.58 13.73
CA SER A 171 2.82 12.91 13.14
C SER A 171 1.83 13.21 12.02
N PRO A 172 1.33 14.46 11.87
CA PRO A 172 0.57 14.85 10.69
C PRO A 172 1.45 14.93 9.42
N HIS A 173 2.77 14.90 9.57
CA HIS A 173 3.73 15.01 8.48
C HIS A 173 4.21 13.63 8.03
N TYR A 174 4.19 13.39 6.72
CA TYR A 174 4.83 12.24 6.10
C TYR A 174 6.28 12.53 5.72
N LYS A 175 7.05 11.46 5.58
CA LYS A 175 8.39 11.45 5.00
C LYS A 175 8.40 10.60 3.73
N VAL A 176 9.29 10.91 2.79
CA VAL A 176 9.52 10.08 1.60
C VAL A 176 10.98 9.67 1.58
N VAL A 177 11.24 8.37 1.48
CA VAL A 177 12.57 7.78 1.46
C VAL A 177 12.88 7.32 0.06
N SER A 178 13.92 7.88 -0.54
CA SER A 178 14.40 7.52 -1.86
C SER A 178 15.71 6.75 -1.74
N VAL A 179 15.79 5.59 -2.40
CA VAL A 179 17.04 4.84 -2.54
C VAL A 179 17.64 5.16 -3.89
N LEU A 180 18.90 5.60 -3.88
CA LEU A 180 19.65 6.03 -5.05
C LEU A 180 20.84 5.09 -5.24
N GLY A 181 20.97 4.51 -6.43
CA GLY A 181 22.13 3.69 -6.81
C GLY A 181 23.13 4.53 -7.60
N PHE A 182 24.42 4.21 -7.48
CA PHE A 182 25.45 4.82 -8.32
C PHE A 182 25.59 4.11 -9.67
N ASP A 183 25.69 4.88 -10.75
CA ASP A 183 25.91 4.38 -12.13
C ASP A 183 27.35 3.91 -12.36
N LYS A 184 27.85 2.99 -11.50
CA LYS A 184 29.02 2.20 -11.86
C LYS A 184 28.55 1.20 -12.89
N TRP A 185 28.83 1.53 -14.15
CA TRP A 185 28.60 0.69 -15.33
C TRP A 185 28.74 -0.78 -15.00
N ILE A 186 27.65 -1.50 -15.30
CA ILE A 186 27.47 -2.94 -15.45
C ILE A 186 28.81 -3.70 -15.51
N ASP A 187 29.38 -4.01 -14.35
CA ASP A 187 30.29 -5.12 -14.25
C ASP A 187 29.41 -6.35 -14.02
N TYR A 188 29.31 -7.20 -15.04
CA TYR A 188 28.40 -8.35 -15.10
C TYR A 188 28.67 -9.40 -14.01
N GLY A 189 29.69 -9.20 -13.17
CA GLY A 189 30.04 -10.06 -12.04
C GLY A 189 29.69 -9.53 -10.64
N MET A 190 29.29 -8.26 -10.45
CA MET A 190 28.99 -7.78 -9.10
C MET A 190 27.58 -8.18 -8.65
N ILE A 191 27.46 -8.73 -7.43
CA ILE A 191 26.20 -9.14 -6.80
C ILE A 191 25.49 -7.96 -6.12
N ASP A 192 26.22 -6.88 -5.84
CA ASP A 192 25.73 -5.73 -5.08
C ASP A 192 25.91 -4.41 -5.85
N PHE A 193 25.18 -3.38 -5.43
CA PHE A 193 25.38 -2.00 -5.88
C PHE A 193 25.54 -1.05 -4.69
N ASP A 194 26.48 -0.11 -4.81
CA ASP A 194 26.60 1.02 -3.90
C ASP A 194 25.34 1.89 -4.00
N SER A 195 24.69 2.09 -2.87
CA SER A 195 23.44 2.81 -2.74
C SER A 195 23.50 3.84 -1.61
N HIS A 196 22.68 4.87 -1.68
CA HIS A 196 22.51 5.81 -0.59
C HIS A 196 21.05 6.24 -0.46
N ILE A 197 20.69 6.78 0.71
CA ILE A 197 19.32 7.17 1.03
C ILE A 197 19.20 8.69 1.04
N ARG A 198 18.09 9.19 0.52
CA ARG A 198 17.62 10.58 0.76
C ARG A 198 16.24 10.56 1.37
N ILE A 199 16.00 11.50 2.28
CA ILE A 199 14.72 11.65 2.97
C ILE A 199 14.16 13.03 2.66
N TYR A 200 12.92 13.06 2.18
CA TYR A 200 12.08 14.24 2.12
C TYR A 200 11.23 14.32 3.39
N SER A 201 11.12 15.50 3.98
CA SER A 201 10.13 15.77 5.03
C SER A 201 9.07 16.72 4.48
N SER A 202 7.79 16.38 4.65
CA SER A 202 6.68 17.29 4.30
C SER A 202 6.61 18.52 5.21
N GLU A 203 7.17 18.45 6.41
CA GLU A 203 7.24 19.56 7.36
C GLU A 203 8.19 20.65 6.87
N THR A 204 9.43 20.28 6.50
CA THR A 204 10.44 21.23 6.03
C THR A 204 10.36 21.47 4.52
N ARG A 205 9.68 20.57 3.79
CA ARG A 205 9.58 20.52 2.32
C ARG A 205 10.94 20.42 1.62
N LEU A 206 11.92 19.82 2.29
CA LEU A 206 13.29 19.68 1.81
C LEU A 206 13.72 18.22 1.77
N TRP A 207 14.57 17.89 0.80
CA TRP A 207 15.34 16.65 0.77
C TRP A 207 16.65 16.82 1.50
N ARG A 208 17.06 15.78 2.22
CA ARG A 208 18.40 15.66 2.80
C ARG A 208 18.97 14.28 2.54
N VAL A 209 20.29 14.20 2.49
CA VAL A 209 21.01 12.92 2.46
C VAL A 209 20.93 12.30 3.85
N SER A 210 20.74 10.99 3.91
CA SER A 210 20.68 10.22 5.14
C SER A 210 21.80 9.19 5.18
N GLY A 211 22.55 9.19 6.27
CA GLY A 211 23.65 8.25 6.50
C GLY A 211 24.77 8.31 5.45
N SER A 212 25.55 7.23 5.41
CA SER A 212 26.59 7.00 4.40
C SER A 212 26.09 6.10 3.28
N VAL A 213 26.90 5.98 2.22
CA VAL A 213 26.72 4.94 1.20
C VAL A 213 26.76 3.55 1.85
N PHE A 214 25.94 2.62 1.35
CA PHE A 214 25.90 1.22 1.76
C PHE A 214 25.88 0.31 0.53
N SER A 215 26.42 -0.90 0.66
CA SER A 215 26.31 -1.94 -0.35
C SER A 215 25.02 -2.71 -0.13
N ALA A 216 24.25 -2.94 -1.19
CA ALA A 216 23.05 -3.78 -1.13
C ALA A 216 23.00 -4.77 -2.28
N SER A 217 22.53 -5.98 -1.98
CA SER A 217 22.32 -7.03 -2.96
C SER A 217 21.34 -6.58 -4.04
N LYS A 218 21.66 -6.92 -5.30
CA LYS A 218 20.78 -6.75 -6.46
C LYS A 218 19.46 -7.49 -6.34
N SER A 219 19.39 -8.50 -5.47
CA SER A 219 18.18 -9.27 -5.22
C SER A 219 17.12 -8.50 -4.41
N ILE A 220 17.49 -7.40 -3.74
CA ILE A 220 16.56 -6.60 -2.93
C ILE A 220 15.63 -5.78 -3.84
N HIS A 221 14.32 -5.97 -3.66
CA HIS A 221 13.30 -5.23 -4.38
C HIS A 221 13.00 -3.88 -3.72
N PHE A 222 13.88 -2.89 -3.91
CA PHE A 222 13.71 -1.56 -3.32
C PHE A 222 12.40 -0.86 -3.74
N ASP A 223 11.84 -1.18 -4.91
CA ASP A 223 10.57 -0.62 -5.41
C ASP A 223 9.31 -1.21 -4.75
N LYS A 224 9.48 -2.21 -3.87
CA LYS A 224 8.41 -2.88 -3.12
C LYS A 224 8.51 -2.62 -1.61
N GLY A 225 8.96 -1.43 -1.23
CA GLY A 225 9.13 -1.07 0.18
C GLY A 225 7.80 -1.00 0.94
N VAL A 226 7.79 -1.53 2.16
CA VAL A 226 6.63 -1.51 3.07
C VAL A 226 6.97 -0.73 4.32
N PHE A 227 6.19 0.32 4.59
CA PHE A 227 6.33 1.08 5.82
C PHE A 227 5.56 0.40 6.95
N TRP A 228 6.26 0.04 8.01
CA TRP A 228 5.69 -0.60 9.20
C TRP A 228 6.54 -0.26 10.41
N ASN A 229 5.96 -0.13 11.61
CA ASN A 229 6.71 0.04 12.85
C ASN A 229 7.82 1.14 12.80
N GLY A 230 7.57 2.25 12.11
CA GLY A 230 8.51 3.38 11.97
C GLY A 230 9.66 3.18 10.99
N ALA A 231 9.74 2.04 10.30
CA ALA A 231 10.79 1.71 9.35
C ALA A 231 10.22 1.31 7.98
N ILE A 232 11.06 1.40 6.95
CA ILE A 232 10.75 0.88 5.61
C ILE A 232 11.47 -0.45 5.45
N HIS A 233 10.72 -1.45 5.02
CA HIS A 233 11.17 -2.82 4.88
C HIS A 233 11.26 -3.21 3.42
N TRP A 234 12.29 -3.95 3.07
CA TRP A 234 12.47 -4.56 1.77
C TRP A 234 12.86 -6.02 1.91
N VAL A 235 12.40 -6.82 0.95
CA VAL A 235 12.74 -8.24 0.84
C VAL A 235 13.28 -8.52 -0.55
N GLY A 236 14.17 -9.50 -0.65
CA GLY A 236 14.76 -9.96 -1.88
C GLY A 236 14.55 -11.46 -2.09
N ASP A 237 14.70 -11.88 -3.35
CA ASP A 237 14.43 -13.27 -3.75
C ASP A 237 15.50 -14.26 -3.25
N GLN A 238 16.64 -13.78 -2.74
CA GLN A 238 17.77 -14.60 -2.34
C GLN A 238 17.94 -14.74 -0.82
N GLY A 239 16.87 -14.69 -0.05
CA GLY A 239 17.04 -14.81 1.42
C GLY A 239 17.30 -13.48 2.13
N THR A 240 17.38 -12.38 1.40
CA THR A 240 17.84 -11.09 1.92
C THR A 240 16.67 -10.19 2.32
N SER A 241 16.80 -9.50 3.46
CA SER A 241 15.84 -8.48 3.88
C SER A 241 16.55 -7.34 4.61
N LEU A 242 16.08 -6.12 4.35
CA LEU A 242 16.60 -4.89 4.93
C LEU A 242 15.46 -4.09 5.55
N CYS A 243 15.74 -3.43 6.67
CA CYS A 243 14.89 -2.38 7.21
C CYS A 243 15.68 -1.09 7.44
N PHE A 244 15.06 0.03 7.09
CA PHE A 244 15.60 1.36 7.34
C PHE A 244 14.71 2.10 8.33
N ASP A 245 15.23 2.33 9.53
CA ASP A 245 14.57 3.15 10.54
C ASP A 245 14.59 4.62 10.10
N VAL A 246 13.40 5.21 9.90
CA VAL A 246 13.25 6.53 9.29
C VAL A 246 13.60 7.67 10.26
N ASP A 247 13.56 7.41 11.56
CA ASP A 247 13.84 8.41 12.59
C ASP A 247 15.28 8.30 13.11
N GLN A 248 15.79 7.08 13.29
CA GLN A 248 17.18 6.84 13.68
C GLN A 248 18.15 6.86 12.50
N GLU A 249 17.63 6.77 11.27
CA GLU A 249 18.42 6.75 10.03
C GLU A 249 19.44 5.60 9.98
N ARG A 250 18.98 4.42 10.40
CA ARG A 250 19.81 3.22 10.48
C ARG A 250 19.23 2.11 9.62
N LEU A 251 20.09 1.58 8.75
CA LEU A 251 19.82 0.38 7.99
C LEU A 251 20.21 -0.84 8.82
N ARG A 252 19.37 -1.88 8.82
CA ARG A 252 19.63 -3.15 9.47
C ARG A 252 19.20 -4.29 8.55
N GLU A 253 19.89 -5.40 8.65
CA GLU A 253 19.43 -6.67 8.05
C GLU A 253 18.37 -7.30 8.96
N LEU A 254 17.39 -7.94 8.34
CA LEU A 254 16.34 -8.66 9.05
C LEU A 254 16.41 -10.17 8.77
N PRO A 255 16.00 -11.00 9.73
CA PRO A 255 15.85 -12.42 9.49
C PRO A 255 14.78 -12.65 8.43
N MET A 256 14.99 -13.66 7.59
CA MET A 256 13.97 -14.22 6.71
C MET A 256 13.51 -15.57 7.25
N PRO A 257 12.28 -16.03 6.92
CA PRO A 257 11.84 -17.37 7.27
C PRO A 257 12.84 -18.42 6.77
N PRO A 258 13.08 -19.50 7.53
CA PRO A 258 13.99 -20.56 7.11
C PRO A 258 13.48 -21.23 5.84
N LEU A 259 14.40 -21.58 4.94
CA LEU A 259 14.06 -22.39 3.77
C LEU A 259 13.71 -23.81 4.21
N PRO A 260 12.59 -24.39 3.75
CA PRO A 260 12.31 -25.80 3.97
C PRO A 260 13.39 -26.68 3.34
N ASP A 261 13.72 -27.80 4.00
CA ASP A 261 14.77 -28.72 3.57
C ASP A 261 14.57 -29.19 2.12
N GLY A 262 15.62 -29.08 1.30
CA GLY A 262 15.64 -29.56 -0.09
C GLY A 262 15.04 -28.62 -1.15
N LEU A 263 14.62 -27.40 -0.78
CA LEU A 263 14.07 -26.40 -1.71
C LEU A 263 15.09 -25.28 -1.97
N PHE A 264 15.38 -25.03 -3.25
CA PHE A 264 16.43 -24.09 -3.67
C PHE A 264 15.92 -22.74 -4.17
N GLU A 265 14.63 -22.63 -4.47
CA GLU A 265 14.04 -21.40 -5.03
C GLU A 265 12.85 -20.95 -4.16
N ARG A 266 13.01 -19.80 -3.51
CA ARG A 266 11.92 -19.07 -2.87
C ARG A 266 11.33 -18.08 -3.86
N GLU A 267 10.02 -17.94 -3.88
CA GLU A 267 9.34 -16.88 -4.62
C GLU A 267 8.49 -16.08 -3.64
N VAL A 268 8.82 -14.79 -3.47
CA VAL A 268 8.02 -13.86 -2.66
C VAL A 268 6.76 -13.51 -3.46
N ARG A 269 5.61 -14.02 -3.00
CA ARG A 269 4.30 -13.78 -3.62
C ARG A 269 3.61 -12.53 -3.11
N TYR A 270 3.88 -12.16 -1.86
CA TYR A 270 3.33 -10.95 -1.25
C TYR A 270 4.23 -10.47 -0.11
N PHE A 271 4.36 -9.16 0.01
CA PHE A 271 4.98 -8.49 1.13
C PHE A 271 4.24 -7.18 1.37
N GLY A 272 3.66 -7.01 2.56
CA GLY A 272 2.77 -5.88 2.82
C GLY A 272 2.34 -5.78 4.27
N GLU A 273 1.81 -4.62 4.63
CA GLU A 273 1.32 -4.31 5.96
C GLU A 273 -0.21 -4.33 6.01
N SER A 274 -0.75 -4.79 7.13
CA SER A 274 -2.18 -4.74 7.44
C SER A 274 -2.37 -4.55 8.94
N GLN A 275 -3.07 -3.49 9.35
CA GLN A 275 -3.44 -3.24 10.74
C GLN A 275 -2.27 -3.26 11.74
N ASP A 276 -1.13 -2.66 11.39
CA ASP A 276 0.10 -2.67 12.19
C ASP A 276 0.78 -4.05 12.29
N HIS A 277 0.50 -4.95 11.34
CA HIS A 277 1.19 -6.24 11.18
C HIS A 277 1.86 -6.32 9.81
N LEU A 278 3.12 -6.78 9.79
CA LEU A 278 3.88 -6.99 8.56
C LEU A 278 3.78 -8.46 8.15
N HIS A 279 3.32 -8.69 6.92
CA HIS A 279 3.09 -10.03 6.39
C HIS A 279 3.99 -10.34 5.19
N LEU A 280 4.33 -11.62 5.08
CA LEU A 280 5.13 -12.18 3.99
C LEU A 280 4.49 -13.49 3.53
N VAL A 281 4.33 -13.64 2.21
CA VAL A 281 3.89 -14.89 1.59
C VAL A 281 4.97 -15.37 0.66
N GLU A 282 5.39 -16.60 0.89
CA GLU A 282 6.40 -17.28 0.09
C GLU A 282 5.85 -18.59 -0.43
N THR A 283 6.19 -18.89 -1.67
CA THR A 283 6.01 -20.22 -2.26
C THR A 283 7.37 -20.82 -2.51
N TYR A 284 7.51 -22.12 -2.25
CA TYR A 284 8.77 -22.84 -2.46
C TYR A 284 8.60 -23.85 -3.58
N GLY A 285 9.52 -23.82 -4.54
CA GLY A 285 9.44 -24.65 -5.73
C GLY A 285 8.34 -24.22 -6.71
N PRO A 286 8.25 -24.90 -7.87
CA PRO A 286 7.32 -24.53 -8.91
C PRO A 286 5.86 -24.75 -8.49
N ARG A 287 5.16 -23.62 -8.30
CA ARG A 287 3.71 -23.45 -8.56
C ARG A 287 2.80 -24.37 -7.74
N THR A 288 2.82 -24.15 -6.43
CA THR A 288 1.89 -24.72 -5.45
C THR A 288 0.67 -23.80 -5.20
N ALA A 289 -0.50 -24.40 -4.93
CA ALA A 289 -1.69 -23.72 -4.40
C ALA A 289 -1.66 -23.57 -2.87
N GLN A 290 -0.68 -24.20 -2.23
CA GLN A 290 -0.49 -24.22 -0.78
C GLN A 290 0.71 -23.38 -0.38
N PHE A 291 0.53 -22.50 0.61
CA PHE A 291 1.59 -21.63 1.11
C PHE A 291 1.29 -21.13 2.52
N ASN A 292 2.33 -20.64 3.19
CA ASN A 292 2.20 -20.02 4.50
C ASN A 292 2.11 -18.50 4.37
N VAL A 293 1.30 -17.90 5.24
CA VAL A 293 1.33 -16.46 5.54
C VAL A 293 2.13 -16.30 6.82
N TYR A 294 3.28 -15.65 6.70
CA TYR A 294 4.12 -15.29 7.83
C TYR A 294 3.77 -13.91 8.36
N GLU A 295 3.94 -13.72 9.65
CA GLU A 295 3.86 -12.42 10.33
C GLU A 295 5.17 -12.18 11.11
N MET A 296 5.68 -10.95 11.04
CA MET A 296 6.90 -10.55 11.74
C MET A 296 6.55 -10.13 13.17
N GLU A 297 7.29 -10.64 14.15
CA GLU A 297 7.20 -10.18 15.53
C GLU A 297 7.59 -8.69 15.63
N ARG A 298 6.86 -7.92 16.45
CA ARG A 298 7.02 -6.46 16.50
C ARG A 298 8.40 -6.00 16.97
N ASP A 299 9.10 -6.84 17.74
CA ASP A 299 10.46 -6.61 18.22
C ASP A 299 11.54 -7.05 17.22
N TYR A 300 11.13 -7.53 16.02
CA TYR A 300 11.98 -8.08 14.98
C TYR A 300 12.72 -9.38 15.37
N SER A 301 12.24 -10.10 16.39
CA SER A 301 12.87 -11.36 16.83
C SER A 301 12.75 -12.49 15.79
N GLY A 302 11.74 -12.48 14.94
CA GLY A 302 11.61 -13.42 13.83
C GLY A 302 10.24 -13.46 13.19
N TRP A 303 10.10 -14.32 12.19
CA TRP A 303 8.86 -14.62 11.51
C TRP A 303 8.19 -15.85 12.11
N PHE A 304 6.87 -15.81 12.30
CA PHE A 304 6.06 -16.96 12.64
C PHE A 304 4.97 -17.22 11.60
N VAL A 305 4.56 -18.48 11.46
CA VAL A 305 3.44 -18.83 10.56
C VAL A 305 2.14 -18.43 11.24
N LYS A 306 1.44 -17.45 10.66
CA LYS A 306 0.14 -16.99 11.15
C LYS A 306 -1.02 -17.79 10.52
N TYR A 307 -0.92 -18.11 9.22
CA TYR A 307 -1.93 -18.91 8.51
C TYR A 307 -1.29 -19.90 7.54
N CYS A 308 -1.90 -21.09 7.42
CA CYS A 308 -1.60 -22.05 6.36
C CYS A 308 -2.73 -22.03 5.34
N VAL A 309 -2.40 -21.69 4.10
CA VAL A 309 -3.38 -21.46 3.02
C VAL A 309 -3.33 -22.64 2.06
N ASP A 310 -4.51 -23.12 1.68
CA ASP A 310 -4.69 -24.15 0.68
C ASP A 310 -5.80 -23.73 -0.29
N LEU A 311 -5.40 -23.41 -1.52
CA LEU A 311 -6.30 -22.95 -2.57
C LEU A 311 -6.86 -24.09 -3.44
N ASP A 312 -6.61 -25.37 -3.14
CA ASP A 312 -7.12 -26.49 -3.95
C ASP A 312 -8.66 -26.52 -4.00
N THR A 313 -9.34 -26.04 -2.95
CA THR A 313 -10.81 -25.92 -2.97
C THR A 313 -11.28 -24.84 -3.94
N LEU A 314 -10.50 -23.77 -4.13
CA LEU A 314 -10.81 -22.73 -5.12
C LEU A 314 -10.65 -23.24 -6.55
N THR A 315 -9.71 -24.13 -6.82
CA THR A 315 -9.45 -24.63 -8.18
C THR A 315 -10.61 -25.49 -8.71
N THR A 316 -11.40 -26.08 -7.81
CA THR A 316 -12.66 -26.76 -8.16
C THR A 316 -13.74 -25.76 -8.59
N ALA A 317 -13.83 -24.62 -7.90
CA ALA A 317 -14.82 -23.58 -8.17
C ALA A 317 -14.43 -22.66 -9.35
N PHE A 318 -13.13 -22.47 -9.54
CA PHE A 318 -12.53 -21.67 -10.60
C PHE A 318 -11.47 -22.48 -11.35
N PRO A 319 -11.88 -23.47 -12.19
CA PRO A 319 -10.95 -24.31 -12.94
C PRO A 319 -10.01 -23.54 -13.85
N GLU A 320 -10.37 -22.32 -14.25
CA GLU A 320 -9.51 -21.40 -15.00
C GLU A 320 -8.22 -21.04 -14.27
N MET A 321 -8.17 -21.18 -12.94
CA MET A 321 -6.94 -21.04 -12.15
C MET A 321 -5.90 -22.09 -12.55
N MET A 322 -6.29 -23.19 -13.17
CA MET A 322 -5.39 -24.25 -13.60
C MET A 322 -5.10 -24.15 -15.10
N ALA A 323 -3.83 -23.99 -15.46
CA ALA A 323 -3.39 -24.30 -16.82
C ALA A 323 -3.10 -25.80 -16.93
N ARG A 324 -3.89 -26.54 -17.72
CA ARG A 324 -3.45 -27.84 -18.26
C ARG A 324 -2.54 -27.57 -19.44
N ASN A 325 -1.27 -27.91 -19.30
CA ASN A 325 -0.26 -27.57 -20.30
C ASN A 325 -0.56 -28.29 -21.64
N GLY A 326 -0.81 -27.49 -22.68
CA GLY A 326 -0.97 -27.97 -24.05
C GLY A 326 0.05 -27.43 -25.04
N ASN A 327 0.70 -26.27 -24.80
CA ASN A 327 1.47 -25.62 -25.89
C ASN A 327 2.63 -24.66 -25.51
N TYR A 328 2.98 -24.44 -24.23
CA TYR A 328 4.00 -23.40 -23.92
C TYR A 328 5.37 -23.94 -23.52
N PHE A 329 5.44 -25.11 -22.87
CA PHE A 329 6.70 -25.72 -22.48
C PHE A 329 6.50 -27.23 -22.55
N ASN A 330 7.22 -27.95 -23.42
CA ASN A 330 7.14 -29.40 -23.60
C ASN A 330 7.51 -30.18 -22.31
N SER A 331 6.69 -30.10 -21.27
CA SER A 331 6.83 -30.84 -20.02
C SER A 331 5.44 -31.33 -19.56
N PRO A 332 5.17 -32.63 -19.60
CA PRO A 332 3.82 -33.21 -19.47
C PRO A 332 3.34 -33.44 -18.01
N HIS A 333 3.94 -32.81 -17.00
CA HIS A 333 3.73 -33.19 -15.58
C HIS A 333 3.46 -32.04 -14.59
N TRP A 334 3.10 -30.84 -15.04
CA TRP A 334 3.01 -29.68 -14.13
C TRP A 334 1.69 -28.92 -14.32
N ASP A 335 0.83 -28.96 -13.30
CA ASP A 335 -0.32 -28.06 -13.18
C ASP A 335 0.18 -26.68 -12.76
N PHE A 336 -0.33 -25.64 -13.43
CA PHE A 336 0.07 -24.26 -13.16
C PHE A 336 -1.08 -23.49 -12.54
N TYR A 337 -0.88 -23.00 -11.31
CA TYR A 337 -1.85 -22.14 -10.63
C TYR A 337 -1.65 -20.66 -10.99
N GLY A 338 -2.65 -20.08 -11.63
CA GLY A 338 -2.74 -18.66 -11.96
C GLY A 338 -3.40 -17.90 -10.84
N PHE A 339 -2.60 -17.31 -9.96
CA PHE A 339 -3.10 -16.36 -8.97
C PHE A 339 -2.02 -15.36 -8.54
N ALA A 340 -2.47 -14.20 -8.06
CA ALA A 340 -1.67 -13.22 -7.36
C ALA A 340 -2.32 -12.89 -6.01
N VAL A 341 -1.52 -12.80 -4.95
CA VAL A 341 -1.99 -12.29 -3.66
C VAL A 341 -1.90 -10.76 -3.71
N LEU A 342 -3.05 -10.09 -3.74
CA LEU A 342 -3.15 -8.64 -3.87
C LEU A 342 -2.99 -7.94 -2.52
N CYS A 343 -3.65 -8.47 -1.49
CA CYS A 343 -3.46 -8.03 -0.12
C CYS A 343 -3.88 -9.10 0.88
N ILE A 344 -3.43 -8.90 2.13
CA ILE A 344 -3.89 -9.60 3.31
C ILE A 344 -4.58 -8.56 4.20
N LEU A 345 -5.76 -8.89 4.69
CA LEU A 345 -6.57 -8.01 5.54
C LEU A 345 -6.92 -8.77 6.81
N GLN A 346 -6.41 -8.30 7.94
CA GLN A 346 -6.72 -8.87 9.24
C GLN A 346 -8.10 -8.40 9.69
N GLY A 347 -8.91 -9.28 10.27
CA GLY A 347 -10.15 -8.87 10.93
C GLY A 347 -9.88 -8.41 12.36
N GLU A 348 -10.86 -7.75 13.00
CA GLU A 348 -10.83 -7.51 14.46
C GLU A 348 -10.65 -8.82 15.26
N THR A 349 -11.12 -9.92 14.68
CA THR A 349 -10.85 -11.28 15.12
C THR A 349 -10.24 -12.06 13.96
N ASP A 350 -9.52 -13.15 14.26
CA ASP A 350 -8.96 -14.05 13.23
C ASP A 350 -10.04 -14.62 12.28
N GLU A 351 -11.32 -14.62 12.68
CA GLU A 351 -12.46 -15.02 11.81
C GLU A 351 -12.76 -14.03 10.71
N GLY A 352 -12.44 -12.76 10.92
CA GLY A 352 -12.62 -11.70 9.95
C GLY A 352 -11.46 -11.55 8.98
N SER A 353 -10.39 -12.34 9.11
CA SER A 353 -9.17 -12.21 8.29
C SER A 353 -9.32 -12.88 6.92
N PHE A 354 -8.89 -12.20 5.86
CA PHE A 354 -9.00 -12.70 4.50
C PHE A 354 -7.86 -12.26 3.57
N LEU A 355 -7.65 -13.05 2.53
CA LEU A 355 -6.84 -12.73 1.37
C LEU A 355 -7.71 -12.12 0.28
N VAL A 356 -7.11 -11.21 -0.49
CA VAL A 356 -7.67 -10.82 -1.78
C VAL A 356 -6.76 -11.38 -2.87
N LEU A 357 -7.34 -12.19 -3.72
CA LEU A 357 -6.66 -12.89 -4.81
C LEU A 357 -7.11 -12.31 -6.15
N HIS A 358 -6.15 -12.12 -7.05
CA HIS A 358 -6.42 -11.98 -8.47
C HIS A 358 -6.21 -13.33 -9.13
N ILE A 359 -7.26 -13.85 -9.75
CA ILE A 359 -7.24 -15.07 -10.57
C ILE A 359 -7.65 -14.71 -12.01
N PRO A 360 -7.52 -15.60 -13.00
CA PRO A 360 -7.97 -15.32 -14.36
C PRO A 360 -9.38 -14.75 -14.42
N GLY A 361 -9.47 -13.54 -14.97
CA GLY A 361 -10.69 -12.78 -15.14
C GLY A 361 -11.40 -12.25 -13.87
N LYS A 362 -10.90 -12.51 -12.65
CA LYS A 362 -11.67 -12.22 -11.42
C LYS A 362 -10.82 -11.82 -10.22
N THR A 363 -11.44 -11.06 -9.32
CA THR A 363 -10.93 -10.84 -7.96
C THR A 363 -11.80 -11.56 -6.95
N ILE A 364 -11.15 -12.24 -6.01
CA ILE A 364 -11.79 -13.09 -5.01
C ILE A 364 -11.30 -12.69 -3.63
N ARG A 365 -12.22 -12.63 -2.68
CA ARG A 365 -11.96 -12.60 -1.25
C ARG A 365 -11.98 -14.03 -0.73
N TYR A 366 -10.92 -14.48 -0.06
CA TYR A 366 -10.81 -15.82 0.54
C TYR A 366 -10.54 -15.68 2.04
N ASN A 367 -11.44 -16.21 2.87
CA ASN A 367 -11.31 -16.16 4.32
C ASN A 367 -10.21 -17.14 4.80
N LEU A 368 -9.30 -16.64 5.61
CA LEU A 368 -8.11 -17.38 6.04
C LEU A 368 -8.40 -18.46 7.10
N LYS A 369 -9.53 -18.37 7.81
CA LYS A 369 -9.88 -19.28 8.90
C LYS A 369 -10.90 -20.34 8.48
N ASP A 370 -12.03 -19.94 7.89
CA ASP A 370 -13.10 -20.87 7.51
C ASP A 370 -12.97 -21.38 6.05
N LYS A 371 -11.99 -20.85 5.29
CA LYS A 371 -11.69 -21.22 3.90
C LYS A 371 -12.83 -20.95 2.91
N THR A 372 -13.79 -20.12 3.30
CA THR A 372 -14.86 -19.66 2.41
C THR A 372 -14.33 -18.59 1.46
N TYR A 373 -15.04 -18.38 0.35
CA TYR A 373 -14.65 -17.38 -0.63
C TYR A 373 -15.86 -16.67 -1.21
N LYS A 374 -15.60 -15.46 -1.71
CA LYS A 374 -16.57 -14.59 -2.34
C LYS A 374 -15.94 -13.85 -3.52
N LYS A 375 -16.63 -13.84 -4.66
CA LYS A 375 -16.22 -13.02 -5.80
C LYS A 375 -16.46 -11.54 -5.49
N LEU A 376 -15.43 -10.72 -5.66
CA LEU A 376 -15.50 -9.27 -5.50
C LEU A 376 -15.87 -8.56 -6.82
N GLY A 377 -15.31 -9.03 -7.93
CA GLY A 377 -15.58 -8.45 -9.24
C GLY A 377 -14.92 -9.20 -10.39
N ASP A 378 -15.34 -8.89 -11.60
CA ASP A 378 -14.66 -9.28 -12.83
C ASP A 378 -13.54 -8.29 -13.14
N VAL A 379 -12.45 -8.80 -13.70
CA VAL A 379 -11.29 -8.02 -14.12
C VAL A 379 -10.96 -8.43 -15.55
N GLU A 380 -10.87 -7.48 -16.47
CA GLU A 380 -10.54 -7.77 -17.86
C GLU A 380 -9.10 -8.31 -17.97
N ASP A 381 -8.92 -9.48 -18.59
CA ASP A 381 -7.59 -9.99 -18.93
C ASP A 381 -7.08 -9.30 -20.20
N ILE A 382 -6.40 -8.17 -19.99
CA ILE A 382 -5.94 -7.30 -21.08
C ILE A 382 -4.63 -7.80 -21.72
N ASN A 383 -3.90 -8.71 -21.07
CA ASN A 383 -2.60 -9.17 -21.55
C ASN A 383 -2.64 -10.65 -21.98
N ASN A 384 -2.28 -10.91 -23.23
CA ASN A 384 -1.95 -12.23 -23.78
C ASN A 384 -0.70 -12.88 -23.12
N GLU A 385 -0.28 -12.44 -21.94
CA GLU A 385 0.89 -12.96 -21.20
C GLU A 385 0.59 -14.28 -20.46
N GLY A 386 -0.64 -14.78 -20.51
CA GLY A 386 -1.06 -16.00 -19.82
C GLY A 386 -0.76 -15.94 -18.32
N PHE A 387 -0.27 -17.04 -17.76
CA PHE A 387 -0.04 -17.21 -16.32
C PHE A 387 1.11 -16.34 -15.74
N LEU A 388 1.94 -15.71 -16.59
CA LEU A 388 3.01 -14.80 -16.17
C LEU A 388 2.46 -13.41 -15.74
N GLY A 389 1.25 -13.05 -16.18
CA GLY A 389 0.60 -11.78 -15.82
C GLY A 389 0.27 -11.65 -14.33
N PHE A 390 0.09 -12.77 -13.63
CA PHE A 390 -0.20 -12.77 -12.18
C PHE A 390 1.01 -12.42 -11.33
N ARG A 391 2.25 -12.57 -11.83
CA ARG A 391 3.46 -12.15 -11.10
C ARG A 391 3.61 -10.63 -10.97
N HIS A 392 2.91 -9.86 -11.81
CA HIS A 392 3.12 -8.41 -11.97
C HIS A 392 1.90 -7.56 -11.59
N SER A 393 0.83 -8.18 -11.05
CA SER A 393 -0.33 -7.44 -10.57
C SER A 393 0.04 -6.68 -9.29
N LYS A 394 0.09 -5.35 -9.36
CA LYS A 394 0.32 -4.49 -8.18
C LYS A 394 -1.01 -3.98 -7.65
N ALA A 395 -1.25 -4.16 -6.36
CA ALA A 395 -2.40 -3.62 -5.66
C ALA A 395 -1.96 -2.65 -4.57
N TYR A 396 -2.73 -1.59 -4.38
CA TYR A 396 -2.47 -0.57 -3.37
C TYR A 396 -3.72 -0.34 -2.52
N GLN A 397 -3.56 -0.42 -1.21
CA GLN A 397 -4.68 -0.26 -0.28
C GLN A 397 -5.21 1.17 -0.33
N TYR A 398 -6.53 1.29 -0.32
CA TYR A 398 -7.24 2.56 -0.20
C TYR A 398 -8.00 2.60 1.12
N MET A 399 -7.75 3.65 1.88
CA MET A 399 -8.53 4.03 3.03
C MET A 399 -8.80 5.52 2.98
N GLU A 400 -9.94 5.94 3.51
CA GLU A 400 -10.29 7.35 3.57
C GLU A 400 -9.46 8.07 4.63
N SER A 401 -8.95 9.26 4.30
CA SER A 401 -8.04 9.99 5.18
C SER A 401 -8.23 11.52 5.09
N LEU A 402 -8.18 12.18 6.25
CA LEU A 402 -8.23 13.64 6.40
C LEU A 402 -6.85 14.32 6.32
N SER A 403 -5.79 13.54 6.07
CA SER A 403 -4.41 14.04 6.04
C SER A 403 -4.20 15.17 5.02
N ARG A 404 -3.38 16.15 5.42
CA ARG A 404 -3.11 17.40 4.71
C ARG A 404 -1.66 17.43 4.18
N PHE A 405 -1.37 18.39 3.29
CA PHE A 405 -0.09 18.56 2.58
C PHE A 405 0.64 19.85 2.95
#